data_AF-A0A0P7U603-F1
#
_entry.id   AF-A0A0P7U603-F1
#
_cell.length_a   1.000
_cell.length_b   1.000
_cell.length_c   1.000
_cell.angle_alpha   90.00
_cell.angle_beta   90.00
_cell.angle_gamma   90.00
#
_symmetry.space_group_name_H-M   'P 1'
#
loop_
_entity.id
_entity.type
_entity.pdbx_description
1 polymer ?
#
loop_
_entity_poly.entity_id
_entity_poly.type
_entity_poly.pdbx_seq_one_letter_code
_entity_poly.pdbx_strand_id
1 'polypeptide(L)' 'KGKKEKKHKRKKDKKSKADSESSGPVQISKYLKEKKKGGKYSMISGKRIKMKVKKSKKDKQRDKNRAELLEFLNSAL' A
#
# COMPACT_ATOMS: atom_id res chain seq x y z
N LYS A 1 43.54 18.66 -8.31
CA LYS A 1 43.46 17.19 -8.16
C LYS A 1 42.34 16.85 -7.18
N GLY A 2 41.40 15.96 -7.53
CA GLY A 2 40.46 15.32 -6.59
C GLY A 2 38.96 15.50 -6.87
N LYS A 3 38.45 15.06 -8.03
CA LYS A 3 37.00 14.83 -8.20
C LYS A 3 36.61 13.58 -7.39
N LYS A 4 35.82 13.74 -6.31
CA LYS A 4 35.22 12.61 -5.58
C LYS A 4 34.06 12.06 -6.42
N GLU A 5 34.33 11.00 -7.17
CA GLU A 5 33.30 10.26 -7.91
C GLU A 5 32.34 9.56 -6.93
N LYS A 6 31.04 9.84 -7.08
CA LYS A 6 29.97 9.22 -6.29
C LYS A 6 29.78 7.79 -6.78
N LYS A 7 30.27 6.81 -6.01
CA LYS A 7 30.11 5.38 -6.30
C LYS A 7 28.63 5.04 -6.55
N HIS A 8 28.33 4.52 -7.74
CA HIS A 8 27.02 3.96 -8.06
C HIS A 8 26.72 2.78 -7.12
N LYS A 9 25.64 2.89 -6.34
CA LYS A 9 25.11 1.78 -5.54
C LYS A 9 24.66 0.66 -6.48
N ARG A 10 25.28 -0.52 -6.38
CA ARG A 10 24.91 -1.72 -7.14
C ARG A 10 23.44 -2.07 -6.87
N LYS A 11 22.69 -2.37 -7.93
CA LYS A 11 21.35 -2.95 -7.82
C LYS A 11 21.51 -4.36 -7.25
N LYS A 12 20.87 -4.62 -6.10
CA LYS A 12 20.76 -5.98 -5.54
C LYS A 12 19.80 -6.76 -6.42
N ASP A 13 20.29 -7.81 -7.08
CA ASP A 13 19.48 -8.69 -7.91
C ASP A 13 18.35 -9.31 -7.07
N LYS A 14 17.12 -9.11 -7.54
CA LYS A 14 15.92 -9.72 -6.95
C LYS A 14 15.85 -11.15 -7.44
N LYS A 15 16.29 -12.09 -6.59
CA LYS A 15 16.09 -13.53 -6.76
C LYS A 15 14.57 -13.79 -6.89
N SER A 16 14.13 -14.13 -8.09
CA SER A 16 12.78 -14.64 -8.36
C SER A 16 12.69 -16.07 -7.83
N LYS A 17 12.31 -16.23 -6.56
CA LYS A 17 11.73 -17.49 -6.09
C LYS A 17 10.23 -17.40 -6.26
N ALA A 18 9.76 -17.84 -7.41
CA ALA A 18 8.42 -18.40 -7.53
C ALA A 18 8.38 -19.70 -6.73
N ASP A 19 7.20 -20.00 -6.19
CA ASP A 19 6.83 -21.32 -5.66
C ASP A 19 7.57 -21.80 -4.41
N SER A 20 7.17 -21.23 -3.27
CA SER A 20 7.01 -22.03 -2.06
C SER A 20 5.89 -21.42 -1.23
N GLU A 21 4.83 -22.19 -1.04
CA GLU A 21 3.68 -21.97 -0.17
C GLU A 21 4.04 -21.13 1.06
N SER A 22 3.58 -19.88 1.12
CA SER A 22 3.98 -18.96 2.18
C SER A 22 3.07 -19.10 3.40
N SER A 23 3.42 -20.01 4.31
CA SER A 23 2.89 -20.08 5.69
C SER A 23 3.46 -18.95 6.59
N GLY A 24 3.60 -17.74 6.05
CA GLY A 24 4.26 -16.63 6.75
C GLY A 24 3.72 -15.25 6.36
N PRO A 25 3.96 -14.22 7.19
CA PRO A 25 3.37 -12.90 7.01
C PRO A 25 3.78 -12.29 5.67
N VAL A 26 2.78 -12.01 4.82
CA VAL A 26 3.02 -11.52 3.46
C VAL A 26 3.17 -10.00 3.44
N GLN A 27 4.17 -9.51 2.72
CA GLN A 27 4.39 -8.07 2.55
C GLN A 27 3.27 -7.44 1.70
N ILE A 28 2.51 -6.50 2.28
CA ILE A 28 1.33 -5.86 1.65
C ILE A 28 1.70 -5.17 0.31
N SER A 29 2.92 -4.65 0.17
CA SER A 29 3.42 -4.07 -1.09
C SER A 29 3.60 -5.06 -2.23
N LYS A 30 3.51 -6.39 -1.98
CA LYS A 30 3.48 -7.42 -3.03
C LYS A 30 2.21 -7.28 -3.89
N TYR A 31 1.09 -6.93 -3.26
CA TYR A 31 -0.23 -6.83 -3.91
C TYR A 31 -0.72 -5.39 -4.07
N LEU A 32 -0.15 -4.42 -3.35
CA LEU A 32 -0.54 -2.99 -3.41
C LEU A 32 0.29 -2.16 -4.40
N LYS A 33 0.70 -2.72 -5.55
CA LYS A 33 1.51 -1.99 -6.53
C LYS A 33 0.69 -1.11 -7.48
N GLU A 34 -0.57 -1.46 -7.74
CA GLU A 34 -1.30 -0.89 -8.88
C GLU A 34 -2.18 0.33 -8.57
N LYS A 35 -2.40 0.67 -7.30
CA LYS A 35 -3.35 1.75 -6.93
C LYS A 35 -2.80 3.18 -6.95
N LYS A 36 -1.62 3.43 -7.54
CA LYS A 36 -0.93 4.74 -7.40
C LYS A 36 -0.81 5.61 -8.64
N LYS A 37 -1.22 5.20 -9.83
CA LYS A 37 -1.07 6.03 -11.04
C LYS A 37 -2.41 6.16 -11.77
N GLY A 38 -3.10 7.30 -11.63
CA GLY A 38 -4.19 7.63 -12.57
C GLY A 38 -5.30 8.57 -12.11
N GLY A 39 -5.63 8.67 -10.82
CA GLY A 39 -6.91 9.29 -10.42
C GLY A 39 -6.86 10.48 -9.46
N LYS A 40 -5.68 11.06 -9.19
CA LYS A 40 -5.52 11.97 -8.03
C LYS A 40 -5.05 13.38 -8.35
N TYR A 41 -4.83 13.74 -9.61
CA TYR A 41 -4.35 15.07 -10.01
C TYR A 41 -5.29 15.68 -11.05
N SER A 42 -5.51 16.99 -10.94
CA SER A 42 -6.26 17.77 -11.93
C SER A 42 -5.46 17.87 -13.23
N MET A 43 -6.06 17.53 -14.38
CA MET A 43 -5.40 17.70 -15.68
C MET A 43 -5.20 19.17 -16.05
N ILE A 44 -6.02 20.06 -15.50
CA ILE A 44 -5.98 21.50 -15.78
C ILE A 44 -4.91 22.20 -14.93
N SER A 45 -4.85 21.88 -13.62
CA SER A 45 -3.98 22.61 -12.67
C SER A 45 -2.80 21.80 -12.13
N GLY A 46 -2.73 20.49 -12.41
CA GLY A 46 -1.74 19.59 -11.81
C GLY A 46 -1.88 19.39 -10.30
N LYS A 47 -2.81 20.08 -9.63
CA LYS A 47 -3.01 19.99 -8.18
C LYS A 47 -3.69 18.67 -7.82
N ARG A 48 -3.34 18.13 -6.64
CA ARG A 48 -3.92 16.89 -6.14
C ARG A 48 -5.41 17.08 -5.81
N ILE A 49 -6.28 16.38 -6.51
CA ILE A 49 -7.73 16.36 -6.23
C ILE A 49 -7.97 15.41 -5.07
N LYS A 50 -8.43 15.96 -3.93
CA LYS A 50 -9.00 15.17 -2.83
C LYS A 50 -10.50 15.07 -3.07
N MET A 51 -10.95 13.99 -3.70
CA MET A 51 -12.38 13.72 -3.84
C MET A 51 -12.98 13.44 -2.45
N LYS A 52 -13.84 14.33 -1.96
CA LYS A 52 -14.59 14.14 -0.70
C LYS A 52 -15.84 13.29 -0.99
N VAL A 53 -15.69 11.98 -0.98
CA VAL A 53 -16.82 11.05 -1.12
C VAL A 53 -17.41 10.72 0.25
N LYS A 54 -18.74 10.81 0.39
CA LYS A 54 -19.44 10.31 1.58
C LYS A 54 -19.45 8.77 1.53
N LYS A 55 -19.19 8.11 2.67
CA LYS A 55 -19.29 6.65 2.77
C LYS A 55 -20.70 6.18 2.44
N SER A 56 -20.83 5.13 1.64
CA SER A 56 -22.14 4.51 1.38
C SER A 56 -22.68 3.84 2.65
N LYS A 57 -23.99 3.52 2.68
CA LYS A 57 -24.60 2.78 3.80
C LYS A 57 -23.89 1.43 4.03
N LYS A 58 -23.55 0.73 2.93
CA LYS A 58 -22.81 -0.55 2.98
C LYS A 58 -21.40 -0.37 3.55
N ASP A 59 -20.70 0.69 3.18
CA ASP A 59 -19.35 0.97 3.71
C ASP A 59 -19.39 1.22 5.22
N LYS A 60 -20.37 2.00 5.69
CA LYS A 60 -20.55 2.23 7.12
C LYS A 60 -20.80 0.94 7.89
N GLN A 61 -21.61 0.03 7.34
CA GLN A 61 -21.86 -1.27 7.98
C GLN A 61 -20.60 -2.13 8.03
N ARG A 62 -19.83 -2.19 6.93
CA ARG A 62 -18.55 -2.92 6.91
C ARG A 62 -17.56 -2.40 7.94
N ASP A 63 -17.50 -1.08 8.12
CA ASP A 63 -16.62 -0.47 9.12
C ASP A 63 -17.04 -0.83 10.56
N LYS A 64 -18.36 -0.90 10.84
CA LYS A 64 -18.87 -1.36 12.15
C LYS A 64 -18.51 -2.82 12.41
N ASN A 65 -18.81 -3.71 11.47
CA ASN A 65 -18.50 -5.14 11.59
C ASN A 65 -16.99 -5.35 11.80
N ARG A 66 -16.15 -4.55 11.11
CA ARG A 66 -14.69 -4.60 11.29
C ARG A 66 -14.28 -4.16 12.69
N ALA A 67 -14.88 -3.11 13.23
CA ALA A 67 -14.56 -2.63 14.57
C ALA A 67 -14.95 -3.67 15.63
N GLU A 68 -16.15 -4.24 15.54
CA GLU A 68 -16.63 -5.29 16.44
C GLU A 68 -15.74 -6.54 16.41
N LEU A 69 -15.33 -6.99 15.22
CA LEU A 69 -14.41 -8.12 15.08
C LEU A 69 -13.04 -7.82 15.70
N LEU A 70 -12.51 -6.61 15.48
CA LEU A 70 -11.23 -6.23 16.07
C LEU A 70 -11.31 -6.16 17.59
N GLU A 71 -12.40 -5.61 18.13
CA GLU A 71 -12.64 -5.59 19.57
C GLU A 71 -12.67 -7.01 20.15
N PHE A 72 -13.41 -7.93 19.51
CA PHE A 72 -13.48 -9.33 19.92
C PHE A 72 -12.11 -10.04 19.89
N LEU A 73 -11.32 -9.83 18.84
CA LEU A 73 -10.00 -10.45 18.73
C LEU A 73 -9.01 -9.85 19.73
N ASN A 74 -9.13 -8.56 20.03
CA ASN A 74 -8.28 -7.89 21.00
C ASN A 74 -8.69 -8.19 22.44
N SER A 75 -9.96 -8.56 22.70
CA SER A 75 -10.40 -8.94 24.04
C SER A 75 -9.93 -10.35 24.44
N ALA A 76 -9.47 -11.15 23.49
CA ALA A 76 -8.90 -12.48 23.71
C ALA A 76 -7.35 -12.47 23.82
N LEU A 77 -6.74 -11.28 23.87
CA LEU A 77 -5.30 -11.06 23.99
C LEU A 77 -4.99 -10.29 25.29
#